data_AF-A0A673A685-F1
#
_entry.id   AF-A0A673A685-F1
#
_cell.length_a   1.000
_cell.length_b   1.000
_cell.length_c   1.000
_cell.angle_alpha   90.00
_cell.angle_beta   90.00
_cell.angle_gamma   90.00
#
_symmetry.space_group_name_H-M   'P 1'
#
loop_
_entity.id
_entity.type
_entity.pdbx_description
1 polymer ?
#
loop_
_entity_poly.entity_id
_entity_poly.type
_entity_poly.pdbx_seq_one_letter_code
_entity_poly.pdbx_strand_id
1 'polypeptide(L)'
;MIIINTLFASGCMALPVLMNIKQVIEQRQCSGVWTHKDELPIEIDLGKKCWYHSVFACPILRQQTSESNPPMKLICGHVISRDALNKLTNAGKLKCPYCPMEQNPSHAKQIYF
;
A
#
# COMPACT_ATOMS: atom_id res chain seq x y z
N MET A 1 0.67 14.55 2.06
CA MET A 1 1.45 14.66 3.32
C MET A 1 1.83 13.33 3.97
N ILE A 2 1.07 12.24 3.77
CA ILE A 2 1.34 10.95 4.45
C ILE A 2 2.69 10.33 4.02
N ILE A 3 3.02 10.37 2.71
CA ILE A 3 4.25 9.76 2.17
C ILE A 3 5.52 10.29 2.83
N ILE A 4 5.64 11.61 2.97
CA ILE A 4 6.84 12.25 3.53
C ILE A 4 7.03 11.85 4.99
N ASN A 5 5.95 11.78 5.77
CA ASN A 5 6.02 11.40 7.17
C ASN A 5 6.39 9.92 7.32
N THR A 6 5.77 9.04 6.52
CA THR A 6 6.12 7.61 6.47
C THR A 6 7.59 7.41 6.07
N LEU A 7 8.07 8.11 5.05
CA LEU A 7 9.46 8.07 4.61
C LEU A 7 10.42 8.55 5.70
N PHE A 8 10.12 9.68 6.32
CA PHE A 8 10.93 10.23 7.39
C PHE A 8 11.01 9.29 8.60
N ALA A 9 9.86 8.78 9.05
CA ALA A 9 9.80 7.82 10.16
C ALA A 9 10.55 6.51 9.85
N SER A 10 10.37 5.98 8.64
CA SER A 10 11.11 4.80 8.16
C SER A 10 12.61 5.04 8.19
N GLY A 11 13.06 6.21 7.71
CA GLY A 11 14.45 6.62 7.75
C GLY A 11 15.00 6.71 9.16
N CYS A 12 14.27 7.33 10.10
CA CYS A 12 14.68 7.42 11.50
C CYS A 12 14.83 6.04 12.17
N MET A 13 14.02 5.06 11.80
CA MET A 13 14.13 3.68 12.33
C MET A 13 15.28 2.90 11.69
N ALA A 14 15.50 3.07 10.38
CA ALA A 14 16.57 2.38 9.66
C ALA A 14 17.96 2.94 10.02
N LEU A 15 18.07 4.25 10.25
CA LEU A 15 19.36 4.93 10.36
C LEU A 15 20.27 4.39 11.48
N PRO A 16 19.81 4.15 12.73
CA PRO A 16 20.66 3.61 13.78
C PRO A 16 21.20 2.21 13.45
N VAL A 17 20.37 1.36 12.83
CA VAL A 17 20.77 0.01 12.41
C VAL A 17 21.84 0.08 11.32
N LEU A 18 21.65 0.96 10.33
CA LEU A 18 22.62 1.19 9.27
C LEU A 18 23.95 1.75 9.80
N MET A 19 23.92 2.65 10.79
CA MET A 19 25.14 3.18 11.43
C MET A 19 25.93 2.10 12.17
N ASN A 20 25.24 1.24 12.93
CA ASN A 20 25.88 0.12 13.63
C ASN A 20 26.59 -0.84 12.65
N ILE A 21 25.97 -1.12 11.52
CA ILE A 21 26.53 -2.06 10.54
C ILE A 21 27.68 -1.45 9.76
N LYS A 22 27.59 -0.16 9.40
CA LYS A 22 28.72 0.56 8.82
C LYS A 22 29.96 0.40 9.72
N GLN A 23 29.81 0.62 11.03
CA GLN A 23 30.90 0.47 11.98
C GLN A 23 31.45 -0.97 12.02
N VAL A 24 30.57 -1.99 12.02
CA VAL A 24 30.99 -3.39 12.02
C VAL A 24 31.73 -3.77 10.73
N ILE A 25 31.28 -3.30 9.57
CA ILE A 25 31.93 -3.55 8.28
C ILE A 25 33.31 -2.89 8.22
N GLU A 26 33.43 -1.62 8.63
CA GLU A 26 34.69 -0.88 8.66
C GLU A 26 35.70 -1.50 9.64
N GLN A 27 35.25 -1.95 10.81
CA GLN A 27 36.12 -2.53 11.84
C GLN A 27 36.59 -3.96 11.52
N ARG A 28 35.74 -4.78 10.90
CA ARG A 28 36.03 -6.22 10.70
C ARG A 28 36.66 -6.55 9.34
N GLN A 29 36.92 -5.56 8.48
CA GLN A 29 37.43 -5.75 7.11
C GLN A 29 36.69 -6.88 6.37
N CYS A 30 35.38 -6.99 6.57
CA CYS A 30 34.60 -8.04 5.92
C CYS A 30 34.37 -7.63 4.46
N SER A 31 35.36 -7.90 3.62
CA SER A 31 35.42 -7.58 2.19
C SER A 31 34.45 -8.39 1.31
N GLY A 32 33.60 -9.24 1.91
CA GLY A 32 32.61 -10.08 1.23
C GLY A 32 31.19 -9.99 1.79
N VAL A 33 30.84 -8.92 2.52
CA VAL A 33 29.53 -8.77 3.19
C VAL A 33 28.41 -8.41 2.22
N TRP A 34 28.73 -7.77 1.11
CA TRP A 34 27.81 -7.68 -0.02
C TRP A 34 27.70 -9.07 -0.62
N THR A 35 26.63 -9.78 -0.27
CA THR A 35 26.30 -11.05 -0.93
C THR A 35 26.09 -10.78 -2.42
N HIS A 36 26.11 -11.83 -3.24
CA HIS A 36 26.05 -11.84 -4.71
C HIS A 36 24.95 -10.98 -5.41
N LYS A 37 24.12 -10.24 -4.64
CA LYS A 37 22.97 -9.44 -5.04
C LYS A 37 23.01 -7.95 -4.66
N ASP A 38 24.14 -7.41 -4.21
CA ASP A 38 24.24 -6.01 -3.74
C ASP A 38 23.29 -5.68 -2.57
N GLU A 39 23.02 -6.66 -1.70
CA GLU A 39 22.12 -6.54 -0.55
C GLU A 39 22.88 -6.44 0.78
N LEU A 40 22.32 -5.69 1.74
CA LEU A 40 22.82 -5.66 3.12
C LEU A 40 22.50 -6.99 3.82
N PRO A 41 23.39 -7.51 4.69
CA PRO A 41 23.22 -8.82 5.36
C PRO A 41 22.18 -8.80 6.50
N ILE A 42 21.29 -7.82 6.52
CA ILE A 42 20.33 -7.59 7.59
C ILE A 42 18.97 -7.19 7.06
N GLU A 43 17.94 -7.59 7.80
CA GLU A 43 16.57 -7.12 7.57
C GLU A 43 16.25 -6.02 8.59
N ILE A 44 15.68 -4.90 8.11
CA ILE A 44 15.19 -3.81 8.95
C ILE A 44 13.66 -3.92 8.99
N ASP A 45 13.10 -4.37 10.11
CA ASP A 45 11.66 -4.37 10.32
C ASP A 45 11.16 -2.95 10.61
N LEU A 46 10.59 -2.31 9.60
CA LEU A 46 9.99 -0.97 9.71
C LEU A 46 8.57 -1.01 10.28
N GLY A 47 7.99 -2.19 10.50
CA GLY A 47 6.61 -2.38 10.90
C GLY A 47 5.59 -1.98 9.81
N LYS A 48 4.37 -2.53 9.92
CA LYS A 48 3.29 -2.35 8.93
C LYS A 48 2.88 -0.89 8.70
N LYS A 49 3.16 0.01 9.64
CA LYS A 49 2.83 1.45 9.54
C LYS A 49 3.72 2.21 8.56
N CYS A 50 4.89 1.66 8.26
CA CYS A 50 5.85 2.23 7.33
C CYS A 50 5.73 1.65 5.91
N TRP A 51 4.83 0.69 5.72
CA TRP A 51 4.54 0.15 4.40
C TRP A 51 3.71 1.18 3.65
N TYR A 52 4.36 1.84 2.69
CA TYR A 52 3.67 2.76 1.82
C TYR A 52 2.93 1.99 0.75
N HIS A 53 1.63 2.19 0.77
CA HIS A 53 0.66 1.59 -0.11
C HIS A 53 0.26 2.61 -1.17
N SER A 54 0.05 2.17 -2.42
CA SER A 54 -0.29 3.10 -3.50
C SER A 54 -1.63 3.78 -3.20
N VAL A 55 -1.69 5.10 -3.34
CA VAL A 55 -2.93 5.83 -3.04
C VAL A 55 -3.92 5.67 -4.19
N PHE A 56 -5.09 5.10 -3.90
CA PHE A 56 -6.20 5.08 -4.84
C PHE A 56 -7.12 6.29 -4.62
N ALA A 57 -7.41 7.01 -5.70
CA ALA A 57 -8.45 8.03 -5.71
C ALA A 57 -9.67 7.48 -6.44
N CYS A 58 -10.83 7.54 -5.79
CA CYS A 58 -12.07 7.11 -6.39
C CYS A 58 -12.46 8.03 -7.56
N PRO A 59 -12.49 7.53 -8.79
CA PRO A 59 -12.86 8.33 -9.96
C PRO A 59 -14.33 8.80 -9.96
N ILE A 60 -15.22 8.10 -9.23
CA ILE A 60 -16.66 8.43 -9.18
C ILE A 60 -16.93 9.58 -8.20
N LEU A 61 -16.38 9.49 -6.99
CA LEU A 61 -16.56 10.50 -5.95
C LEU A 61 -15.47 11.58 -5.95
N ARG A 62 -14.46 11.44 -6.82
CA ARG A 62 -13.31 12.34 -6.95
C ARG A 62 -12.60 12.58 -5.61
N GLN A 63 -12.52 11.54 -4.79
CA GLN A 63 -11.93 11.60 -3.45
C GLN A 63 -10.93 10.47 -3.25
N GLN A 64 -9.88 10.72 -2.47
CA GLN A 64 -8.93 9.71 -2.05
C GLN A 64 -9.61 8.68 -1.13
N THR A 65 -9.31 7.38 -1.30
CA THR A 65 -9.80 6.35 -0.38
C THR A 65 -9.06 6.38 0.94
N SER A 66 -9.75 5.91 1.99
CA SER A 66 -9.25 5.83 3.37
C SER A 66 -9.52 4.44 3.95
N GLU A 67 -9.11 4.20 5.20
CA GLU A 67 -9.46 2.96 5.92
C GLU A 67 -10.98 2.81 6.09
N SER A 68 -11.70 3.91 6.32
CA SER A 68 -13.16 3.93 6.41
C SER A 68 -13.86 3.88 5.05
N ASN A 69 -13.21 4.34 3.98
CA ASN A 69 -13.71 4.26 2.62
C ASN A 69 -12.66 3.66 1.66
N PRO A 70 -12.41 2.34 1.74
CA PRO A 70 -11.36 1.66 1.00
C PRO A 70 -11.74 1.46 -0.48
N PRO A 71 -10.75 1.13 -1.33
CA PRO A 71 -11.01 0.69 -2.69
C PRO A 71 -11.65 -0.71 -2.71
N MET A 72 -12.70 -0.83 -3.51
CA MET A 72 -13.51 -2.02 -3.72
C MET A 72 -13.38 -2.46 -5.18
N LYS A 73 -12.86 -3.67 -5.39
CA LYS A 73 -12.78 -4.31 -6.70
C LYS A 73 -14.10 -5.02 -7.01
N LEU A 74 -14.69 -4.65 -8.14
CA LEU A 74 -15.87 -5.24 -8.73
C LEU A 74 -15.54 -6.59 -9.39
N ILE A 75 -16.53 -7.46 -9.63
CA ILE A 75 -16.32 -8.76 -10.32
C ILE A 75 -15.74 -8.58 -11.73
N CYS A 76 -16.01 -7.44 -12.39
CA CYS A 76 -15.44 -7.10 -13.69
C CYS A 76 -13.98 -6.62 -13.64
N GLY A 77 -13.39 -6.48 -12.45
CA GLY A 77 -12.02 -6.02 -12.26
C GLY A 77 -11.86 -4.51 -12.02
N HIS A 78 -12.87 -3.70 -12.35
CA HIS A 78 -12.82 -2.25 -12.07
C HIS A 78 -12.86 -1.96 -10.56
N VAL A 79 -12.26 -0.83 -10.17
CA VAL A 79 -12.14 -0.43 -8.77
C VAL A 79 -12.89 0.88 -8.54
N ILE A 80 -13.71 0.94 -7.49
CA ILE A 80 -14.39 2.15 -7.00
C ILE A 80 -14.26 2.20 -5.47
N SER A 81 -14.62 3.31 -4.81
CA SER A 81 -14.61 3.34 -3.34
C SER A 81 -15.84 2.68 -2.74
N ARG A 82 -15.77 2.25 -1.47
CA ARG A 82 -16.92 1.69 -0.72
C ARG A 82 -18.12 2.63 -0.70
N ASP A 83 -17.91 3.93 -0.50
CA ASP A 83 -18.98 4.93 -0.55
C ASP A 83 -19.62 5.03 -1.94
N ALA A 84 -18.79 4.97 -3.00
CA ALA A 84 -19.29 4.98 -4.37
C ALA A 84 -20.11 3.72 -4.67
N LEU A 85 -19.64 2.56 -4.20
CA LEU A 85 -20.33 1.29 -4.32
C LEU A 85 -21.71 1.35 -3.65
N ASN A 86 -21.78 1.88 -2.42
CA ASN A 86 -23.04 2.01 -1.70
C ASN A 86 -23.99 3.00 -2.38
N LYS A 87 -23.48 4.14 -2.90
CA LYS A 87 -24.28 5.13 -3.62
C LYS A 87 -24.82 4.64 -4.97
N LEU A 88 -24.05 3.80 -5.67
CA LEU A 88 -24.44 3.25 -6.98
C LEU A 88 -25.30 1.98 -6.85
N THR A 89 -25.41 1.41 -5.65
CA THR A 89 -26.26 0.26 -5.39
C THR A 89 -27.72 0.68 -5.40
N ASN A 90 -28.53 0.06 -6.24
CA ASN A 90 -29.98 0.26 -6.27
C ASN A 90 -30.69 -1.09 -6.24
N ALA A 91 -31.66 -1.26 -5.33
CA ALA A 91 -32.42 -2.49 -5.15
C ALA A 91 -31.55 -3.77 -5.07
N GLY A 92 -30.40 -3.69 -4.37
CA GLY A 92 -29.48 -4.83 -4.20
C GLY A 92 -28.62 -5.18 -5.41
N LYS A 93 -28.61 -4.32 -6.44
CA LYS A 93 -27.82 -4.48 -7.67
C LYS A 93 -26.90 -3.29 -7.87
N LEU A 94 -25.69 -3.55 -8.36
CA LEU A 94 -24.68 -2.55 -8.68
C LEU A 94 -24.28 -2.68 -10.14
N LYS A 95 -24.44 -1.60 -10.92
CA LYS A 95 -23.91 -1.49 -12.28
C LYS A 95 -22.53 -0.86 -12.25
N CYS A 96 -21.57 -1.46 -12.96
CA CYS A 96 -20.25 -0.87 -13.08
C CYS A 96 -20.33 0.43 -13.92
N PRO A 97 -19.71 1.53 -13.46
CA PRO A 97 -19.70 2.79 -14.23
C PRO A 97 -18.76 2.74 -15.45
N TYR A 98 -17.89 1.73 -15.56
CA TYR A 98 -16.91 1.58 -16.65
C TYR A 98 -17.31 0.57 -17.72
N CYS A 99 -18.25 -0.33 -17.43
CA CYS A 99 -18.58 -1.45 -18.31
C CYS A 99 -20.02 -1.91 -18.06
N PRO A 100 -20.65 -2.67 -18.98
CA PRO A 100 -22.05 -3.06 -18.87
C PRO A 100 -22.35 -4.12 -17.81
N MET A 101 -21.34 -4.57 -17.04
CA MET A 101 -21.50 -5.65 -16.06
C MET A 101 -22.25 -5.18 -14.80
N GLU A 102 -23.22 -6.00 -14.37
CA GLU A 102 -23.98 -5.84 -13.14
C GLU A 102 -23.61 -6.94 -12.14
N GLN A 103 -23.64 -6.63 -10.85
CA GLN A 103 -23.33 -7.59 -9.79
C GLN A 103 -24.14 -7.30 -8.52
N ASN A 104 -24.17 -8.27 -7.60
CA ASN A 104 -24.55 -8.02 -6.22
C ASN A 104 -23.43 -7.21 -5.52
N PRO A 105 -23.72 -6.10 -4.83
CA PRO A 105 -22.74 -5.33 -4.07
C PRO A 105 -21.89 -6.17 -3.11
N SER A 106 -22.44 -7.26 -2.56
CA SER A 106 -21.72 -8.17 -1.66
C SER A 106 -20.56 -8.92 -2.32
N HIS A 107 -20.54 -9.01 -3.66
CA HIS A 107 -19.47 -9.67 -4.39
C HIS A 107 -18.22 -8.79 -4.57
N ALA A 108 -18.34 -7.49 -4.32
CA ALA A 108 -17.19 -6.60 -4.39
C ALA A 108 -16.23 -6.88 -3.24
N LYS A 109 -14.93 -6.98 -3.57
CA LYS A 109 -13.89 -7.30 -2.60
C LYS A 109 -13.03 -6.07 -2.33
N GLN A 110 -12.81 -5.78 -1.05
CA GLN A 110 -11.82 -4.79 -0.67
C GLN A 110 -10.44 -5.22 -1.19
N ILE A 111 -9.69 -4.27 -1.73
CA ILE A 111 -8.29 -4.46 -2.08
C ILE A 111 -7.43 -3.50 -1.28
N TYR A 112 -6.20 -3.91 -1.03
CA TYR A 112 -5.17 -3.10 -0.41
C TYR A 112 -4.17 -2.79 -1.52
N PHE A 113 -4.15 -1.53 -1.94
CA PHE A 113 -2.96 -0.98 -2.59
C PHE A 113 -1.90 -0.73 -1.53
#